data_AF-U2B5B5-F1
#
_entry.id   AF-U2B5B5-F1
#
_cell.length_a   1.000
_cell.length_b   1.000
_cell.length_c   1.000
_cell.angle_alpha   90.00
_cell.angle_beta   90.00
_cell.angle_gamma   90.00
#
_symmetry.space_group_name_H-M   'P 1'
#
loop_
_entity.id
_entity.type
_entity.pdbx_description
1 polymer ?
#
loop_
_entity_poly.entity_id
_entity_poly.type
_entity_poly.pdbx_seq_one_letter_code
_entity_poly.pdbx_strand_id
1 'polypeptide(L)'
;LAVASGWLSSRILPAPSAVLAAGWQLLASGEIWQHLAISGQRAGIGFAIGGGIGLLLGFITGLSKWGERFLDSSVQMIRNVPHLALIPLVILWFGIDEAAKVFLVALGTLFPIYLNTYHGIRNVDPALVEMARSYGLSGFALFRQVILPGALPSILVGVRFALGFMWLTLIVAETISASSGIGYLAMNAREFLQTDVVVLAILLYALLGKLADVAARGLERVWLRWHPAYQAKAGGQ
;
A
#
# COMPACT_ATOMS: atom_id res chain seq x y z
N LEU A 1 -23.26 -20.26 -10.75
CA LEU A 1 -24.21 -21.40 -10.80
C LEU A 1 -25.56 -21.04 -10.19
N ALA A 2 -25.64 -20.58 -8.93
CA ALA A 2 -26.91 -20.20 -8.28
C ALA A 2 -27.73 -19.08 -8.98
N VAL A 3 -27.07 -18.09 -9.61
CA VAL A 3 -27.73 -17.05 -10.44
C VAL A 3 -28.12 -17.61 -11.82
N ALA A 4 -27.27 -18.46 -12.40
CA ALA A 4 -27.54 -19.10 -13.69
C ALA A 4 -28.69 -20.13 -13.60
N SER A 5 -28.94 -20.67 -12.41
CA SER A 5 -30.05 -21.57 -12.10
C SER A 5 -31.33 -20.85 -11.63
N GLY A 6 -31.35 -19.51 -11.56
CA GLY A 6 -32.54 -18.71 -11.24
C GLY A 6 -32.92 -18.62 -9.75
N TRP A 7 -32.06 -19.02 -8.83
CA TRP A 7 -32.36 -19.06 -7.38
C TRP A 7 -32.10 -17.71 -6.67
N LEU A 8 -31.37 -16.80 -7.34
CA LEU A 8 -31.07 -15.45 -6.88
C LEU A 8 -31.42 -14.47 -7.99
N SER A 9 -32.11 -13.37 -7.66
CA SER A 9 -32.43 -12.35 -8.66
C SER A 9 -31.12 -11.76 -9.20
N SER A 10 -31.02 -11.63 -10.52
CA SER A 10 -29.91 -10.98 -11.24
C SER A 10 -29.70 -9.51 -10.86
N ARG A 11 -30.62 -8.96 -10.06
CA ARG A 11 -30.56 -7.62 -9.46
C ARG A 11 -29.67 -7.56 -8.20
N ILE A 12 -29.35 -8.70 -7.58
CA ILE A 12 -28.52 -8.75 -6.35
C ILE A 12 -27.13 -9.32 -6.63
N LEU A 13 -27.02 -10.29 -7.55
CA LEU A 13 -25.76 -10.93 -7.88
C LEU A 13 -25.70 -11.20 -9.40
N PRO A 14 -24.81 -10.53 -10.16
CA PRO A 14 -24.74 -10.69 -11.60
C PRO A 14 -24.20 -12.07 -11.97
N ALA A 15 -24.62 -12.60 -13.12
CA ALA A 15 -24.02 -13.80 -13.67
C ALA A 15 -22.54 -13.52 -14.04
N PRO A 16 -21.60 -14.46 -13.85
CA PRO A 16 -20.20 -14.26 -14.24
C PRO A 16 -20.02 -13.88 -15.72
N SER A 17 -20.90 -14.36 -16.60
CA SER A 17 -20.93 -13.98 -18.01
C SER A 17 -21.28 -12.51 -18.24
N ALA A 18 -22.17 -11.93 -17.43
CA ALA A 18 -22.55 -10.52 -17.51
C ALA A 18 -21.38 -9.61 -17.08
N VAL A 19 -20.64 -10.01 -16.04
CA VAL A 19 -19.43 -9.30 -15.60
C VAL A 19 -18.36 -9.29 -16.69
N LEU A 20 -18.17 -10.42 -17.39
CA LEU A 20 -17.23 -10.51 -18.51
C LEU A 20 -17.69 -9.68 -19.72
N ALA A 21 -18.99 -9.66 -20.02
CA ALA A 21 -19.54 -8.85 -21.10
C ALA A 21 -19.38 -7.34 -20.80
N ALA A 22 -19.69 -6.91 -19.58
CA ALA A 22 -19.45 -5.54 -19.13
C ALA A 22 -17.96 -5.17 -19.19
N GLY A 23 -17.09 -6.09 -18.77
CA GLY A 23 -15.64 -5.94 -18.90
C GLY A 23 -15.19 -5.78 -20.35
N TRP A 24 -15.74 -6.57 -21.27
CA TRP A 24 -15.43 -6.45 -22.70
C TRP A 24 -15.91 -5.13 -23.29
N GLN A 25 -17.11 -4.67 -22.94
CA GLN A 25 -17.65 -3.39 -23.39
C GLN A 25 -16.77 -2.22 -22.93
N LEU A 26 -16.38 -2.21 -21.65
CA LEU A 26 -15.51 -1.16 -21.09
C LEU A 26 -14.06 -1.26 -21.59
N LEU A 27 -13.59 -2.45 -21.95
CA LEU A 27 -12.30 -2.64 -22.62
C LEU A 27 -12.34 -2.10 -24.05
N ALA A 28 -13.44 -2.35 -24.78
CA ALA A 28 -13.63 -1.90 -26.15
C ALA A 28 -13.82 -0.38 -26.23
N SER A 29 -14.48 0.24 -25.23
CA SER A 29 -14.60 1.70 -25.14
C SER A 29 -13.30 2.39 -24.71
N GLY A 30 -12.37 1.66 -24.09
CA GLY A 30 -11.11 2.18 -23.57
C GLY A 30 -11.23 2.89 -22.20
N GLU A 31 -12.44 3.02 -21.65
CA GLU A 31 -12.69 3.68 -20.36
C GLU A 31 -12.00 2.96 -19.19
N ILE A 32 -11.92 1.62 -19.25
CA ILE A 32 -11.20 0.82 -18.24
C ILE A 32 -9.75 1.30 -18.10
N TRP A 33 -9.07 1.57 -19.21
CA TRP A 33 -7.66 1.97 -19.18
C TRP A 33 -7.47 3.35 -18.58
N GLN A 34 -8.41 4.27 -18.85
CA GLN A 34 -8.37 5.62 -18.26
C GLN A 34 -8.57 5.56 -16.74
N HIS A 35 -9.58 4.85 -16.26
CA HIS A 35 -9.83 4.70 -14.83
C HIS A 35 -8.67 3.97 -14.12
N LEU A 36 -8.13 2.91 -14.75
CA LEU A 36 -6.99 2.17 -14.23
C LEU A 36 -5.73 3.05 -14.14
N ALA A 37 -5.45 3.84 -15.18
CA ALA A 37 -4.29 4.72 -15.21
C ALA A 37 -4.38 5.83 -14.15
N ILE A 38 -5.55 6.46 -14.01
CA ILE A 38 -5.78 7.52 -13.02
C ILE A 38 -5.64 6.96 -11.60
N SER A 39 -6.29 5.83 -11.29
CA SER A 39 -6.16 5.18 -9.98
C SER A 39 -4.72 4.73 -9.72
N GLY A 40 -4.03 4.18 -10.72
CA GLY A 40 -2.62 3.79 -10.63
C GLY A 40 -1.68 4.97 -10.37
N GLN A 41 -1.91 6.10 -11.02
CA GLN A 41 -1.13 7.33 -10.82
C GLN A 41 -1.33 7.88 -9.40
N ARG A 42 -2.58 7.98 -8.93
CA ARG A 42 -2.89 8.42 -7.56
C ARG A 42 -2.23 7.52 -6.52
N ALA A 43 -2.35 6.20 -6.72
CA ALA A 43 -1.71 5.20 -5.87
C ALA A 43 -0.20 5.39 -5.82
N GLY A 44 0.44 5.48 -6.98
CA GLY A 44 1.90 5.62 -7.09
C GLY A 44 2.44 6.92 -6.49
N ILE A 45 1.80 8.06 -6.76
CA ILE A 45 2.21 9.36 -6.20
C ILE A 45 2.01 9.36 -4.67
N GLY A 46 0.85 8.92 -4.20
CA GLY A 46 0.56 8.84 -2.76
C GLY A 46 1.54 7.92 -2.04
N PHE A 47 1.85 6.76 -2.60
CA PHE A 47 2.84 5.83 -2.05
C PHE A 47 4.25 6.41 -2.05
N ALA A 48 4.68 7.08 -3.12
CA ALA A 48 6.00 7.69 -3.19
C ALA A 48 6.17 8.79 -2.13
N ILE A 49 5.16 9.64 -1.94
CA ILE A 49 5.18 10.71 -0.93
C ILE A 49 5.11 10.12 0.48
N GLY A 50 4.07 9.33 0.76
CA GLY A 50 3.84 8.76 2.09
C GLY A 50 4.94 7.79 2.51
N GLY A 51 5.35 6.91 1.60
CA GLY A 51 6.46 5.99 1.83
C GLY A 51 7.81 6.69 1.94
N GLY A 52 8.07 7.73 1.15
CA GLY A 52 9.27 8.55 1.27
C GLY A 52 9.37 9.23 2.64
N ILE A 53 8.28 9.88 3.08
CA ILE A 53 8.21 10.52 4.40
C ILE A 53 8.32 9.48 5.52
N GLY A 54 7.62 8.34 5.39
CA GLY A 54 7.66 7.25 6.36
C GLY A 54 9.06 6.67 6.52
N LEU A 55 9.78 6.43 5.41
CA LEU A 55 11.16 5.97 5.43
C LEU A 55 12.08 6.98 6.13
N LEU A 56 12.00 8.26 5.72
CA LEU A 56 12.83 9.32 6.30
C LEU A 56 12.61 9.46 7.80
N LEU A 57 11.35 9.52 8.24
CA LEU A 57 11.01 9.59 9.66
C LEU A 57 11.49 8.33 10.40
N GLY A 58 11.33 7.14 9.81
CA GLY A 58 11.75 5.87 10.41
C GLY A 58 13.27 5.80 10.59
N PHE A 59 14.05 6.33 9.64
CA PHE A 59 15.50 6.44 9.79
C PHE A 59 15.89 7.45 10.88
N ILE A 60 15.22 8.62 10.92
CA ILE A 60 15.50 9.65 11.93
C ILE A 60 15.24 9.12 13.35
N THR A 61 14.09 8.48 13.59
CA THR A 61 13.75 7.93 14.92
C THR A 61 14.50 6.65 15.26
N GLY A 62 14.79 5.81 14.25
CA GLY A 62 15.54 4.58 14.42
C GLY A 62 16.99 4.83 14.83
N LEU A 63 17.64 5.82 14.22
CA LEU A 63 19.06 6.14 14.45
C LEU A 63 19.30 7.11 15.61
N SER A 64 18.31 7.98 15.94
CA SER A 64 18.45 9.01 16.98
C SER A 64 17.63 8.72 18.23
N LYS A 65 18.28 8.69 19.41
CA LYS A 65 17.60 8.61 20.72
C LYS A 65 16.72 9.84 21.01
N TRP A 66 17.10 11.00 20.48
CA TRP A 66 16.27 12.22 20.57
C TRP A 66 15.06 12.12 19.65
N GLY A 67 15.26 11.64 18.41
CA GLY A 67 14.17 11.39 17.47
C GLY A 67 13.12 10.45 18.04
N GLU A 68 13.55 9.33 18.63
CA GLU A 68 12.67 8.40 19.35
C GLU A 68 11.85 9.10 20.44
N ARG A 69 12.50 9.82 21.37
CA ARG A 69 11.82 10.39 22.53
C ARG A 69 10.76 11.44 22.18
N PHE A 70 10.97 12.23 21.12
CA PHE A 70 10.05 13.31 20.74
C PHE A 70 9.06 12.93 19.62
N LEU A 71 9.52 12.16 18.63
CA LEU A 71 8.71 11.84 17.45
C LEU A 71 7.93 10.54 17.60
N ASP A 72 8.46 9.53 18.27
CA ASP A 72 7.78 8.22 18.34
C ASP A 72 6.42 8.32 19.05
N SER A 73 6.38 8.98 20.21
CA SER A 73 5.12 9.25 20.94
C SER A 73 4.11 10.02 20.07
N SER A 74 4.58 11.06 19.37
CA SER A 74 3.75 11.88 18.50
C SER A 74 3.20 11.08 17.31
N VAL A 75 4.03 10.27 16.66
CA VAL A 75 3.63 9.43 15.52
C VAL A 75 2.68 8.32 15.95
N GLN A 76 2.91 7.70 17.13
CA GLN A 76 2.00 6.71 17.69
C GLN A 76 0.63 7.31 18.02
N MET A 77 0.59 8.54 18.55
CA MET A 77 -0.66 9.25 18.81
C MET A 77 -1.44 9.50 17.51
N ILE A 78 -0.77 9.98 16.45
CA ILE A 78 -1.42 10.23 15.15
C ILE A 78 -1.90 8.91 14.52
N ARG A 79 -1.12 7.82 14.64
CA ARG A 79 -1.51 6.50 14.13
C ARG A 79 -2.82 5.99 14.75
N ASN A 80 -3.09 6.30 16.01
CA ASN A 80 -4.31 5.85 16.68
C ASN A 80 -5.56 6.51 16.09
N VAL A 81 -5.41 7.64 15.40
CA VAL A 81 -6.49 8.26 14.65
C VAL A 81 -6.68 7.47 13.34
N PRO A 82 -7.87 6.88 13.09
CA PRO A 82 -8.13 6.23 11.82
C PRO A 82 -8.00 7.26 10.70
N HIS A 83 -7.04 7.09 9.78
CA HIS A 83 -6.82 8.06 8.70
C HIS A 83 -8.05 8.18 7.80
N LEU A 84 -8.87 7.12 7.70
CA LEU A 84 -10.16 7.15 7.00
C LEU A 84 -11.20 8.06 7.68
N ALA A 85 -11.11 8.27 8.99
CA ALA A 85 -11.99 9.21 9.70
C ALA A 85 -11.64 10.68 9.39
N LEU A 86 -10.45 10.94 8.84
CA LEU A 86 -10.02 12.28 8.44
C LEU A 86 -10.56 12.71 7.08
N ILE A 87 -11.24 11.83 6.33
CA ILE A 87 -11.72 12.12 4.98
C ILE A 87 -12.54 13.43 4.90
N PRO A 88 -13.54 13.69 5.77
CA PRO A 88 -14.29 14.94 5.70
C PRO A 88 -13.42 16.18 5.91
N LEU A 89 -12.44 16.10 6.81
CA LEU A 89 -11.51 17.19 7.09
C LEU A 89 -10.55 17.43 5.92
N VAL A 90 -10.06 16.35 5.30
CA VAL A 90 -9.20 16.43 4.12
C VAL A 90 -9.97 17.06 2.95
N ILE A 91 -11.23 16.69 2.75
CA ILE A 91 -12.08 17.33 1.73
C ILE A 91 -12.30 18.81 2.04
N LEU A 92 -12.48 19.18 3.31
CA LEU A 92 -12.61 20.58 3.70
C LEU A 92 -11.35 21.39 3.41
N TRP A 93 -10.16 20.82 3.63
CA TRP A 93 -8.88 21.51 3.44
C TRP A 93 -8.40 21.55 1.99
N PHE A 94 -8.49 20.42 1.29
CA PHE A 94 -7.93 20.24 -0.04
C PHE A 94 -8.99 20.22 -1.14
N GLY A 95 -10.27 20.33 -0.78
CA GLY A 95 -11.39 20.19 -1.72
C GLY A 95 -11.61 18.74 -2.17
N ILE A 96 -12.36 18.60 -3.25
CA ILE A 96 -12.65 17.31 -3.91
C ILE A 96 -11.61 16.96 -4.99
N ASP A 97 -10.50 17.69 -5.03
CA ASP A 97 -9.48 17.59 -6.07
C ASP A 97 -8.58 16.35 -5.89
N GLU A 98 -7.62 16.20 -6.79
CA GLU A 98 -6.62 15.12 -6.77
C GLU A 98 -5.78 15.11 -5.49
N ALA A 99 -5.49 16.30 -4.94
CA ALA A 99 -4.65 16.46 -3.76
C ALA A 99 -5.22 15.72 -2.53
N ALA A 100 -6.54 15.77 -2.31
CA ALA A 100 -7.19 15.09 -1.19
C ALA A 100 -6.96 13.56 -1.22
N LYS A 101 -7.09 12.96 -2.41
CA LYS A 101 -6.96 11.51 -2.63
C LYS A 101 -5.51 11.07 -2.42
N VAL A 102 -4.57 11.81 -3.01
CA VAL A 102 -3.14 11.56 -2.86
C VAL A 102 -2.71 11.71 -1.40
N PHE A 103 -3.21 12.73 -0.69
CA PHE A 103 -2.92 12.95 0.72
C PHE A 103 -3.39 11.78 1.60
N LEU A 104 -4.61 11.29 1.40
CA LEU A 104 -5.13 10.14 2.15
C LEU A 104 -4.30 8.88 1.92
N VAL A 105 -3.93 8.61 0.66
CA VAL A 105 -3.06 7.48 0.31
C VAL A 105 -1.66 7.64 0.93
N ALA A 106 -1.09 8.84 0.90
CA ALA A 106 0.18 9.13 1.53
C ALA A 106 0.12 8.89 3.04
N LEU A 107 -0.96 9.31 3.70
CA LEU A 107 -1.14 9.10 5.13
C LEU A 107 -1.30 7.61 5.48
N GLY A 108 -2.05 6.85 4.68
CA GLY A 108 -2.23 5.40 4.85
C GLY A 108 -0.95 4.59 4.61
N THR A 109 -0.05 5.06 3.74
CA THR A 109 1.22 4.37 3.42
C THR A 109 2.37 4.76 4.35
N LEU A 110 2.32 5.95 4.94
CA LEU A 110 3.35 6.48 5.84
C LEU A 110 3.56 5.59 7.06
N PHE A 111 2.49 5.23 7.79
CA PHE A 111 2.63 4.55 9.08
C PHE A 111 3.23 3.14 8.99
N PRO A 112 2.77 2.24 8.09
CA PRO A 112 3.37 0.92 7.97
C PRO A 112 4.86 0.99 7.64
N ILE A 113 5.26 1.90 6.75
CA ILE A 113 6.66 2.08 6.35
C ILE A 113 7.48 2.65 7.50
N TYR A 114 6.99 3.70 8.17
CA TYR A 114 7.64 4.30 9.33
C TYR A 114 7.93 3.26 10.42
N LEU A 115 6.90 2.54 10.87
CA LEU A 115 7.01 1.60 11.99
C LEU A 115 7.96 0.45 11.67
N ASN A 116 7.83 -0.13 10.49
CA ASN A 116 8.68 -1.26 10.11
C ASN A 116 10.12 -0.82 9.86
N THR A 117 10.35 0.41 9.41
CA THR A 117 11.71 0.97 9.31
C THR A 117 12.31 1.20 10.69
N TYR A 118 11.54 1.83 11.59
CA TYR A 118 11.94 2.07 12.98
C TYR A 118 12.30 0.77 13.72
N HIS A 119 11.38 -0.20 13.72
CA HIS A 119 11.60 -1.50 14.34
C HIS A 119 12.72 -2.29 13.64
N GLY A 120 12.85 -2.16 12.33
CA GLY A 120 13.93 -2.79 11.56
C GLY A 120 15.30 -2.34 12.03
N ILE A 121 15.49 -1.03 12.23
CA ILE A 121 16.75 -0.45 12.69
C ILE A 121 17.05 -0.83 14.13
N ARG A 122 16.03 -0.83 15.00
CA ARG A 122 16.20 -1.11 16.44
C ARG A 122 16.39 -2.58 16.77
N ASN A 123 15.91 -3.48 15.92
CA ASN A 123 16.07 -4.92 16.09
C ASN A 123 17.33 -5.47 15.42
N VAL A 124 18.19 -4.63 14.83
CA VAL A 124 19.52 -5.06 14.37
C VAL A 124 20.31 -5.54 15.58
N ASP A 125 20.93 -6.72 15.45
CA ASP A 125 21.71 -7.35 16.52
C ASP A 125 22.81 -6.40 17.03
N PRO A 126 22.77 -6.00 18.32
CA PRO A 126 23.81 -5.15 18.91
C PRO A 126 25.21 -5.74 18.76
N ALA A 127 25.37 -7.07 18.77
CA ALA A 127 26.66 -7.73 18.62
C ALA A 127 27.26 -7.49 17.22
N LEU A 128 26.43 -7.48 16.16
CA LEU A 128 26.88 -7.14 14.81
C LEU A 128 27.36 -5.68 14.72
N VAL A 129 26.68 -4.77 15.43
CA VAL A 129 27.04 -3.36 15.47
C VAL A 129 28.34 -3.14 16.26
N GLU A 130 28.51 -3.82 17.39
CA GLU A 130 29.73 -3.78 18.20
C GLU A 130 30.92 -4.37 17.45
N MET A 131 30.74 -5.54 16.83
CA MET A 131 31.76 -6.18 15.99
C MET A 131 32.22 -5.23 14.88
N ALA A 132 31.28 -4.63 14.13
CA ALA A 132 31.61 -3.70 13.06
C ALA A 132 32.41 -2.48 13.58
N ARG A 133 32.05 -1.94 14.75
CA ARG A 133 32.81 -0.86 15.40
C ARG A 133 34.23 -1.30 15.77
N SER A 134 34.43 -2.53 16.24
CA SER A 134 35.77 -3.09 16.51
C SER A 134 36.62 -3.22 15.23
N TYR A 135 35.99 -3.43 14.07
CA TYR A 135 36.65 -3.38 12.76
C TYR A 135 36.85 -1.95 12.21
N GLY A 136 36.53 -0.91 12.98
CA GLY A 136 36.74 0.50 12.60
C GLY A 136 35.59 1.14 11.82
N LEU A 137 34.45 0.45 11.63
CA LEU A 137 33.28 1.03 10.99
C LEU A 137 32.61 2.05 11.92
N SER A 138 32.41 3.27 11.41
CA SER A 138 31.71 4.34 12.12
C SER A 138 30.84 5.18 11.16
N GLY A 139 29.89 5.93 11.74
CA GLY A 139 29.03 6.87 11.02
C GLY A 139 28.29 6.25 9.83
N PHE A 140 28.47 6.84 8.64
CA PHE A 140 27.79 6.42 7.43
C PHE A 140 28.22 5.03 6.93
N ALA A 141 29.46 4.62 7.20
CA ALA A 141 29.94 3.30 6.81
C ALA A 141 29.24 2.19 7.61
N LEU A 142 29.09 2.40 8.92
CA LEU A 142 28.31 1.51 9.80
C LEU A 142 26.84 1.45 9.38
N PHE A 143 26.25 2.60 9.04
CA PHE A 143 24.87 2.67 8.54
C PHE A 143 24.69 1.85 7.26
N ARG A 144 25.49 2.10 6.23
CA ARG A 144 25.33 1.48 4.90
C ARG A 144 25.65 -0.01 4.89
N GLN A 145 26.60 -0.47 5.70
CA GLN A 145 27.11 -1.85 5.64
C GLN A 145 26.47 -2.79 6.67
N VAL A 146 25.92 -2.26 7.76
CA VAL A 146 25.39 -3.10 8.86
C VAL A 146 23.94 -2.77 9.15
N ILE A 147 23.64 -1.50 9.46
CA ILE A 147 22.30 -1.11 9.91
C ILE A 147 21.27 -1.22 8.78
N LEU A 148 21.57 -0.65 7.61
CA LEU A 148 20.66 -0.66 6.47
C LEU A 148 20.39 -2.09 5.96
N PRO A 149 21.40 -2.96 5.75
CA PRO A 149 21.16 -4.35 5.40
C PRO A 149 20.40 -5.12 6.48
N GLY A 150 20.70 -4.89 7.76
CA GLY A 150 20.00 -5.53 8.88
C GLY A 150 18.53 -5.11 9.00
N ALA A 151 18.22 -3.85 8.71
CA ALA A 151 16.84 -3.33 8.75
C ALA A 151 16.04 -3.63 7.47
N LEU A 152 16.71 -3.97 6.36
CA LEU A 152 16.09 -4.15 5.04
C LEU A 152 14.92 -5.15 5.02
N PRO A 153 14.98 -6.32 5.68
CA PRO A 153 13.86 -7.26 5.70
C PRO A 153 12.62 -6.64 6.32
N SER A 154 12.77 -5.90 7.41
CA SER A 154 11.68 -5.21 8.09
C SER A 154 11.11 -4.08 7.22
N ILE A 155 11.98 -3.26 6.62
CA ILE A 155 11.55 -2.18 5.70
C ILE A 155 10.68 -2.74 4.56
N LEU A 156 11.08 -3.88 3.98
CA LEU A 156 10.32 -4.52 2.90
C LEU A 156 8.95 -5.04 3.35
N VAL A 157 8.86 -5.58 4.57
CA VAL A 157 7.57 -5.93 5.19
C VAL A 157 6.69 -4.68 5.34
N GLY A 158 7.28 -3.55 5.76
CA GLY A 158 6.59 -2.25 5.81
C GLY A 158 6.05 -1.80 4.46
N VAL A 159 6.88 -1.89 3.42
CA VAL A 159 6.50 -1.59 2.02
C VAL A 159 5.34 -2.49 1.58
N ARG A 160 5.39 -3.78 1.88
CA ARG A 160 4.33 -4.72 1.54
C ARG A 160 3.00 -4.39 2.21
N PHE A 161 3.02 -4.06 3.51
CA PHE A 161 1.82 -3.58 4.19
C PHE A 161 1.32 -2.28 3.60
N ALA A 162 2.19 -1.31 3.34
CA ALA A 162 1.82 -0.04 2.74
C ALA A 162 1.16 -0.21 1.36
N LEU A 163 1.61 -1.15 0.52
CA LEU A 163 0.96 -1.44 -0.76
C LEU A 163 -0.49 -1.92 -0.58
N GLY A 164 -0.77 -2.71 0.46
CA GLY A 164 -2.15 -3.11 0.80
C GLY A 164 -3.00 -1.92 1.27
N PHE A 165 -2.46 -1.12 2.19
CA PHE A 165 -3.13 0.08 2.72
C PHE A 165 -3.36 1.15 1.64
N MET A 166 -2.45 1.27 0.67
CA MET A 166 -2.53 2.17 -0.47
C MET A 166 -3.82 1.91 -1.27
N TRP A 167 -4.05 0.66 -1.68
CA TRP A 167 -5.25 0.29 -2.44
C TRP A 167 -6.51 0.44 -1.60
N LEU A 168 -6.50 -0.03 -0.35
CA LEU A 168 -7.65 0.09 0.55
C LEU A 168 -8.07 1.55 0.75
N THR A 169 -7.10 2.43 0.98
CA THR A 169 -7.37 3.86 1.19
C THR A 169 -7.81 4.54 -0.10
N LEU A 170 -7.19 4.20 -1.24
CA LEU A 170 -7.56 4.76 -2.54
C LEU A 170 -8.99 4.40 -2.93
N ILE A 171 -9.42 3.14 -2.73
CA ILE A 171 -10.80 2.71 -3.00
C ILE A 171 -11.78 3.62 -2.25
N VAL A 172 -11.58 3.77 -0.93
CA VAL A 172 -12.47 4.59 -0.10
C VAL A 172 -12.43 6.05 -0.55
N ALA A 173 -11.26 6.62 -0.79
CA ALA A 173 -11.11 8.00 -1.24
C ALA A 173 -11.80 8.25 -2.59
N GLU A 174 -11.69 7.32 -3.54
CA GLU A 174 -12.32 7.44 -4.85
C GLU A 174 -13.84 7.28 -4.81
N THR A 175 -14.37 6.48 -3.88
CA THR A 175 -15.84 6.30 -3.75
C THR A 175 -16.56 7.51 -3.18
N ILE A 176 -15.86 8.38 -2.43
CA ILE A 176 -16.50 9.52 -1.74
C ILE A 176 -16.40 10.80 -2.56
N SER A 177 -15.28 11.01 -3.26
CA SER A 177 -14.93 12.35 -3.76
C SER A 177 -14.14 12.33 -5.07
N ALA A 178 -14.35 11.34 -5.94
CA ALA A 178 -13.75 11.31 -7.26
C ALA A 178 -14.79 11.43 -8.38
N SER A 179 -14.36 12.04 -9.48
CA SER A 179 -15.07 12.09 -10.77
C SER A 179 -14.50 11.09 -11.78
N SER A 180 -13.48 10.32 -11.38
CA SER A 180 -12.76 9.37 -12.23
C SER A 180 -12.04 8.34 -11.37
N GLY A 181 -11.71 7.18 -11.92
CA GLY A 181 -11.01 6.09 -11.23
C GLY A 181 -11.92 4.90 -11.01
N ILE A 182 -11.35 3.80 -10.52
CA ILE A 182 -12.08 2.54 -10.36
C ILE A 182 -13.11 2.66 -9.22
N GLY A 183 -12.79 3.38 -8.14
CA GLY A 183 -13.74 3.63 -7.06
C GLY A 183 -14.94 4.48 -7.49
N TYR A 184 -14.70 5.45 -8.40
CA TYR A 184 -15.77 6.21 -9.05
C TYR A 184 -16.63 5.31 -9.96
N LEU A 185 -16.01 4.46 -10.78
CA LEU A 185 -16.72 3.51 -11.64
C LEU A 185 -17.66 2.62 -10.82
N ALA A 186 -17.18 2.09 -9.69
CA ALA A 186 -17.98 1.29 -8.77
C ALA A 186 -19.14 2.09 -8.14
N MET A 187 -18.90 3.34 -7.75
CA MET A 187 -19.90 4.23 -7.17
C MET A 187 -21.01 4.54 -8.19
N ASN A 188 -20.63 4.98 -9.39
CA ASN A 188 -21.54 5.31 -10.48
C ASN A 188 -22.38 4.10 -10.89
N ALA A 189 -21.74 2.94 -11.09
CA ALA A 189 -22.45 1.69 -11.37
C ALA A 189 -23.46 1.32 -10.29
N ARG A 190 -23.12 1.55 -9.01
CA ARG A 190 -24.03 1.29 -7.90
C ARG A 190 -25.25 2.21 -7.92
N GLU A 191 -25.09 3.49 -8.26
CA GLU A 191 -26.20 4.44 -8.39
C GLU A 191 -27.19 4.01 -9.47
N PHE A 192 -26.69 3.46 -10.59
CA PHE A 192 -27.52 2.92 -11.66
C PHE A 192 -27.93 1.45 -11.48
N LEU A 193 -27.67 0.84 -10.31
CA LEU A 193 -27.94 -0.57 -10.00
C LEU A 193 -27.31 -1.56 -11.01
N GLN A 194 -26.22 -1.17 -11.67
CA GLN A 194 -25.41 -1.99 -12.57
C GLN A 194 -24.46 -2.88 -11.75
N THR A 195 -25.04 -3.92 -11.14
CA THR A 195 -24.30 -4.82 -10.23
C THR A 195 -23.16 -5.57 -10.91
N ASP A 196 -23.26 -5.81 -12.21
CA ASP A 196 -22.21 -6.36 -13.08
C ASP A 196 -20.96 -5.49 -13.12
N VAL A 197 -21.12 -4.17 -13.30
CA VAL A 197 -20.00 -3.21 -13.32
C VAL A 197 -19.43 -3.02 -11.91
N VAL A 198 -20.26 -3.04 -10.86
CA VAL A 198 -19.77 -3.00 -9.47
C VAL A 198 -18.86 -4.21 -9.17
N VAL A 199 -19.29 -5.42 -9.53
CA VAL A 199 -18.48 -6.63 -9.34
C VAL A 199 -17.22 -6.58 -10.18
N LEU A 200 -17.29 -6.09 -11.42
CA LEU A 200 -16.11 -5.87 -12.25
C LEU A 200 -15.10 -4.93 -11.58
N ALA A 201 -15.54 -3.79 -11.03
CA ALA A 201 -14.66 -2.85 -10.35
C ALA A 201 -13.97 -3.49 -9.12
N ILE A 202 -14.68 -4.32 -8.35
CA ILE A 202 -14.10 -5.11 -7.25
C ILE A 202 -13.04 -6.08 -7.77
N LEU A 203 -13.29 -6.77 -8.89
CA LEU A 203 -12.32 -7.67 -9.51
C LEU A 203 -11.08 -6.93 -10.02
N LEU A 204 -11.25 -5.73 -10.58
CA LEU A 204 -10.14 -4.88 -11.01
C LEU A 204 -9.25 -4.48 -9.82
N TYR A 205 -9.83 -4.07 -8.69
CA TYR A 205 -9.06 -3.81 -7.48
C TYR A 205 -8.39 -5.06 -6.90
N ALA A 206 -9.07 -6.21 -6.92
CA ALA A 206 -8.46 -7.47 -6.49
C ALA A 206 -7.25 -7.84 -7.36
N LEU A 207 -7.34 -7.61 -8.67
CA LEU A 207 -6.24 -7.79 -9.61
C LEU A 207 -5.09 -6.83 -9.32
N LEU A 208 -5.36 -5.54 -9.12
CA LEU A 208 -4.35 -4.54 -8.78
C LEU A 208 -3.65 -4.83 -7.45
N GLY A 209 -4.41 -5.21 -6.43
CA GLY A 209 -3.87 -5.64 -5.14
C GLY A 209 -2.98 -6.87 -5.28
N LYS A 210 -3.40 -7.86 -6.07
CA LYS A 210 -2.59 -9.05 -6.38
C LYS A 210 -1.31 -8.68 -7.13
N LEU A 211 -1.38 -7.79 -8.12
CA LEU A 211 -0.21 -7.31 -8.87
C LEU A 211 0.77 -6.59 -7.94
N ALA A 212 0.28 -5.73 -7.06
CA ALA A 212 1.11 -5.05 -6.07
C ALA A 212 1.78 -6.01 -5.08
N ASP A 213 1.05 -7.03 -4.61
CA ASP A 213 1.60 -8.07 -3.72
C ASP A 213 2.60 -8.98 -4.44
N VAL A 214 2.40 -9.29 -5.72
CA VAL A 214 3.40 -9.96 -6.57
C VAL A 214 4.64 -9.10 -6.76
N ALA A 215 4.47 -7.80 -7.03
CA ALA A 215 5.58 -6.86 -7.17
C ALA A 215 6.38 -6.74 -5.86
N ALA A 216 5.70 -6.64 -4.72
CA ALA A 216 6.31 -6.63 -3.38
C ALA A 216 7.15 -7.88 -3.13
N ARG A 217 6.59 -9.07 -3.37
CA ARG A 217 7.32 -10.34 -3.27
C ARG A 217 8.48 -10.46 -4.25
N GLY A 218 8.36 -9.84 -5.42
CA GLY A 218 9.45 -9.75 -6.40
C GLY A 218 10.61 -8.92 -5.84
N LEU A 219 10.30 -7.75 -5.28
CA LEU A 219 11.26 -6.86 -4.64
C LEU A 219 11.94 -7.54 -3.44
N GLU A 220 11.15 -8.17 -2.56
CA GLU A 220 11.65 -8.97 -1.43
C GLU A 220 12.64 -10.04 -1.90
N ARG A 221 12.27 -10.83 -2.91
CA ARG A 221 13.13 -11.88 -3.44
C ARG A 221 14.42 -11.36 -4.05
N VAL A 222 14.43 -10.19 -4.67
CA VAL A 222 15.65 -9.61 -5.27
C VAL A 222 16.56 -9.02 -4.20
N TRP A 223 16.00 -8.35 -3.20
CA TRP A 223 16.73 -7.59 -2.19
C TRP A 223 17.18 -8.44 -1.00
N LEU A 224 16.51 -9.56 -0.73
CA LEU A 224 16.80 -10.48 0.38
C LEU A 224 17.41 -11.81 -0.06
N ARG A 225 17.96 -11.91 -1.28
CA ARG A 225 18.64 -13.14 -1.77
C ARG A 225 19.73 -13.64 -0.84
N TRP A 226 20.35 -12.73 -0.10
CA TRP A 226 21.44 -12.99 0.84
C TRP A 226 20.93 -13.47 2.22
N HIS A 227 19.66 -13.25 2.57
CA HIS A 227 19.14 -13.53 3.91
C HIS A 227 18.81 -15.03 4.06
N PRO A 228 19.36 -15.74 5.08
CA PRO A 228 19.22 -17.20 5.22
C PRO A 228 17.77 -17.71 5.24
N ALA A 229 16.85 -16.92 5.82
CA ALA A 229 15.42 -17.25 5.87
C ALA A 229 14.71 -17.24 4.51
N TYR A 230 15.28 -16.59 3.49
CA TYR A 230 14.70 -16.46 2.14
C TYR A 230 15.46 -17.26 1.07
N GLN A 231 16.56 -17.91 1.45
CA GLN A 231 17.11 -18.98 0.62
C GLN A 231 16.09 -20.12 0.67
N ALA A 232 15.46 -20.41 -0.47
CA ALA A 232 14.69 -21.63 -0.63
C ALA A 232 15.56 -22.77 -0.11
N LYS A 233 15.04 -23.60 0.80
CA LYS A 233 15.67 -24.84 1.25
C LYS A 233 16.10 -25.64 0.01
N ALA A 234 17.33 -25.44 -0.44
CA ALA A 234 18.01 -26.28 -1.39
C ALA A 234 18.66 -27.38 -0.54
N GLY A 235 17.87 -28.37 -0.12
CA GLY A 235 18.38 -29.54 0.60
C GLY A 235 17.40 -30.14 1.61
N GLY A 236 16.86 -31.32 1.26
CA GLY A 236 16.19 -32.28 2.14
C GLY A 236 14.66 -32.24 2.00
N GLN A 237 13.99 -33.18 1.34
CA GLN A 237 14.25 -34.62 1.15
C GLN A 237 14.07 -35.07 -0.30
#